data_AF-X1QDD6-F1
#
_entry.id   AF-X1QDD6-F1
#
_cell.length_a   1.000
_cell.length_b   1.000
_cell.length_c   1.000
_cell.angle_alpha   90.00
_cell.angle_beta   90.00
_cell.angle_gamma   90.00
#
_symmetry.space_group_name_H-M   'P 1'
#
loop_
_entity.id
_entity.type
_entity.pdbx_description
1 polymer ?
#
loop_
_entity_poly.entity_id
_entity_poly.type
_entity_poly.pdbx_seq_one_letter_code
_entity_poly.pdbx_strand_id
1 'polypeptide(L)'
;MLDLHVTEHSYKEIYPPFMVRRECMVGSGNLPKFSDNLYHDDEDDFWFIPTAEVPLTNLHRDEILDAKGLPLHYVACTACFRREKMAAGKDTRGIKRGASV
;
A
#
# COMPACT_ATOMS: atom_id res chain seq x y z
N MET A 1 7.69 11.22 -12.30
CA MET A 1 7.09 11.41 -10.95
C MET A 1 7.98 10.76 -9.89
N LEU A 2 8.39 9.50 -10.07
CA LEU A 2 9.46 8.89 -9.27
C LEU A 2 10.78 9.67 -9.36
N ASP A 3 11.18 10.05 -10.58
CA ASP A 3 12.46 10.75 -10.80
C ASP A 3 12.62 11.97 -9.89
N LEU A 4 11.61 12.84 -9.78
CA LEU A 4 11.62 13.99 -8.88
C LEU A 4 11.94 13.59 -7.42
N HIS A 5 11.28 12.55 -6.92
CA HIS A 5 11.46 12.10 -5.54
C HIS A 5 12.83 11.47 -5.31
N VAL A 6 13.36 10.74 -6.31
CA VAL A 6 14.65 10.06 -6.22
C VAL A 6 15.81 11.04 -6.42
N THR A 7 15.76 11.87 -7.47
CA THR A 7 16.87 12.74 -7.88
C THR A 7 16.92 14.06 -7.11
N GLU A 8 15.77 14.68 -6.84
CA GLU A 8 15.73 16.00 -6.19
C GLU A 8 15.48 15.89 -4.68
N HIS A 9 14.66 14.93 -4.25
CA HIS A 9 14.31 14.79 -2.82
C HIS A 9 15.04 13.65 -2.09
N SER A 10 15.92 12.90 -2.79
CA SER A 10 16.74 11.82 -2.21
C SER A 10 15.94 10.69 -1.53
N TYR A 11 14.74 10.39 -2.02
CA TYR A 11 13.98 9.24 -1.56
C TYR A 11 14.57 7.95 -2.14
N LYS A 12 14.64 6.91 -1.32
CA LYS A 12 15.04 5.57 -1.77
C LYS A 12 13.87 4.90 -2.47
N GLU A 13 14.06 4.57 -3.74
CA GLU A 13 13.07 3.81 -4.51
C GLU A 13 13.02 2.35 -4.03
N ILE A 14 11.80 1.86 -3.77
CA ILE A 14 11.53 0.48 -3.40
C ILE A 14 10.39 -0.04 -4.27
N TYR A 15 10.53 -1.28 -4.73
CA TYR A 15 9.47 -2.01 -5.42
C TYR A 15 8.92 -3.11 -4.50
N PRO A 16 7.89 -2.81 -3.69
CA PRO A 16 7.36 -3.76 -2.71
C PRO A 16 6.35 -4.74 -3.33
N PRO A 17 6.07 -5.88 -2.65
CA PRO A 17 5.07 -6.83 -3.12
C PRO A 17 3.65 -6.27 -3.07
N PHE A 18 2.81 -6.68 -4.03
CA PHE A 18 1.41 -6.26 -4.13
C PHE A 18 0.45 -7.08 -3.27
N MET A 19 0.90 -8.25 -2.82
CA MET A 19 0.20 -9.13 -1.90
C MET A 19 0.97 -9.19 -0.60
N VAL A 20 0.27 -9.02 0.51
CA VAL A 20 0.86 -9.03 1.85
C VAL A 20 0.05 -9.94 2.75
N ARG A 21 0.69 -10.43 3.82
CA ARG A 21 -0.03 -11.20 4.84
C ARG A 21 -0.93 -10.29 5.67
N ARG A 22 -1.92 -10.90 6.32
CA ARG A 22 -2.90 -10.22 7.19
C ARG A 22 -2.25 -9.30 8.21
N GLU A 23 -1.13 -9.70 8.80
CA GLU A 23 -0.47 -8.92 9.84
C GLU A 23 -0.05 -7.56 9.28
N CYS A 24 0.47 -7.48 8.04
CA CYS A 24 0.84 -6.23 7.37
C CYS A 24 -0.33 -5.25 7.26
N MET A 25 -1.51 -5.79 6.95
CA MET A 25 -2.75 -5.02 6.86
C MET A 25 -3.24 -4.53 8.23
N VAL A 26 -3.02 -5.32 9.29
CA VAL A 26 -3.32 -4.89 10.66
C VAL A 26 -2.35 -3.81 11.13
N GLY A 27 -1.04 -3.98 10.88
CA GLY A 27 -0.01 -3.03 11.29
C GLY A 27 -0.14 -1.65 10.62
N SER A 28 -0.69 -1.60 9.40
CA SER A 28 -1.03 -0.36 8.71
C SER A 28 -2.42 0.20 9.07
N GLY A 29 -3.17 -0.46 9.96
CA GLY A 29 -4.50 -0.03 10.38
C GLY A 29 -5.62 -0.25 9.35
N ASN A 30 -5.35 -0.96 8.25
CA ASN A 30 -6.35 -1.28 7.22
C ASN A 30 -7.35 -2.32 7.73
N LEU A 31 -6.86 -3.35 8.42
CA LEU A 31 -7.70 -4.33 9.10
C LEU A 31 -7.84 -4.01 10.59
N PRO A 32 -9.00 -4.29 11.21
CA PRO A 32 -10.17 -4.98 10.63
C PRO A 32 -11.17 -4.05 9.91
N LYS A 33 -11.00 -2.72 10.00
CA LYS A 33 -12.04 -1.74 9.64
C LYS A 33 -12.43 -1.72 8.16
N PHE A 34 -11.48 -1.99 7.26
CA PHE A 34 -11.69 -1.85 5.81
C PHE A 34 -11.74 -3.19 5.06
N SER A 35 -11.97 -4.31 5.75
CA SER A 35 -12.00 -5.65 5.14
C SER A 35 -12.90 -5.75 3.91
N ASP A 36 -14.07 -5.08 3.94
CA ASP A 36 -15.03 -5.12 2.84
C ASP A 36 -14.54 -4.43 1.54
N ASN A 37 -13.60 -3.49 1.67
CA ASN A 37 -13.06 -2.69 0.58
C ASN A 37 -11.75 -3.26 0.01
N LEU A 38 -11.23 -4.34 0.59
CA LEU A 38 -9.96 -4.96 0.22
C LEU A 38 -10.19 -6.25 -0.56
N TYR A 39 -9.24 -6.58 -1.43
CA TYR A 39 -9.19 -7.90 -2.07
C TYR A 39 -8.38 -8.84 -1.17
N HIS A 40 -8.94 -10.03 -0.97
CA HIS A 40 -8.42 -11.08 -0.11
C HIS A 40 -8.52 -12.39 -0.87
N ASP A 41 -7.44 -13.15 -0.83
CA ASP A 41 -7.36 -14.52 -1.30
C ASP A 41 -7.70 -15.45 -0.12
N ASP A 42 -8.80 -16.17 -0.23
CA ASP A 42 -9.31 -17.03 0.83
C ASP A 42 -8.50 -18.33 0.99
N GLU A 43 -7.78 -18.79 -0.05
CA GLU A 43 -7.03 -20.05 -0.01
C GLU A 43 -5.69 -19.87 0.72
N ASP A 44 -4.94 -18.83 0.37
CA ASP A 44 -3.59 -18.57 0.88
C ASP A 44 -3.53 -17.45 1.96
N ASP A 45 -4.68 -16.87 2.34
CA ASP A 45 -4.81 -15.72 3.28
C ASP A 45 -3.94 -14.51 2.92
N PHE A 46 -3.80 -14.24 1.61
CA PHE A 46 -3.11 -13.06 1.10
C PHE A 46 -4.06 -11.90 0.86
N TRP A 47 -3.58 -10.69 1.14
CA TRP A 47 -4.33 -9.46 0.97
C TRP A 47 -3.65 -8.56 -0.06
N PHE A 48 -4.42 -8.07 -1.03
CA PHE A 48 -3.89 -7.11 -1.99
C PHE A 48 -3.82 -5.72 -1.39
N ILE A 49 -2.72 -5.02 -1.67
CA ILE A 49 -2.46 -3.72 -1.07
C ILE A 49 -3.39 -2.64 -1.67
N PRO A 50 -4.00 -1.79 -0.83
CA PRO A 50 -4.78 -0.64 -1.29
C PRO A 50 -3.90 0.59 -1.59
N THR A 51 -2.61 0.52 -1.22
CA THR A 51 -1.57 1.53 -1.38
C THR A 51 -0.19 0.93 -1.05
N ALA A 52 0.88 1.47 -1.64
CA ALA A 52 2.27 1.12 -1.31
C ALA A 52 2.65 1.36 0.16
N GLU A 53 1.89 2.21 0.87
CA GLU A 53 2.12 2.49 2.30
C GLU A 53 2.10 1.22 3.14
N VAL A 54 1.22 0.25 2.83
CA VAL A 54 1.09 -0.98 3.61
C VAL A 54 2.40 -1.76 3.67
N PRO A 55 3.03 -2.13 2.54
CA PRO A 55 4.30 -2.83 2.59
C PRO A 55 5.47 -1.92 3.00
N LEU A 56 5.46 -0.63 2.65
CA LEU A 56 6.55 0.29 3.00
C LEU A 56 6.68 0.52 4.52
N THR A 57 5.56 0.75 5.21
CA THR A 57 5.55 0.90 6.67
C THR A 57 5.97 -0.37 7.39
N ASN A 58 5.71 -1.53 6.77
CA ASN A 58 6.08 -2.83 7.32
C ASN A 58 7.46 -3.32 6.92
N LEU A 59 8.22 -2.56 6.12
CA LEU A 59 9.58 -2.91 5.72
C LEU A 59 10.51 -3.08 6.93
N HIS A 60 10.30 -2.26 7.96
CA HIS A 60 11.04 -2.26 9.22
C HIS A 60 10.18 -2.78 10.38
N ARG A 61 9.19 -3.63 10.08
CA ARG A 61 8.41 -4.28 11.13
C ARG A 61 9.33 -5.13 12.00
N ASP A 62 9.14 -5.04 13.31
CA ASP A 62 9.92 -5.76 14.32
C ASP A 62 11.43 -5.43 14.31
N GLU A 63 11.81 -4.29 13.73
CA GLU A 63 13.18 -3.78 13.73
C GLU A 63 13.35 -2.59 14.69
N ILE A 64 14.52 -2.49 15.34
CA ILE A 64 14.91 -1.30 16.11
C ILE A 64 15.85 -0.47 15.24
N LEU A 65 15.38 0.69 14.80
CA LEU A 65 16.15 1.60 13.97
C LEU A 65 17.12 2.44 14.80
N ASP A 66 18.35 2.61 14.30
CA ASP A 66 19.29 3.57 14.88
C ASP A 66 18.81 4.99 14.59
N ALA A 67 18.71 5.82 15.64
CA ALA A 67 18.30 7.21 15.53
C ALA A 67 19.21 8.03 14.60
N LYS A 68 20.48 7.64 14.45
CA LYS A 68 21.41 8.32 13.53
C LYS A 68 21.05 8.15 12.06
N GLY A 69 20.28 7.10 11.71
CA GLY A 69 19.84 6.81 10.35
C GLY A 69 18.51 7.46 9.97
N LEU A 70 17.86 8.18 10.89
CA LEU A 70 16.57 8.84 10.65
C LEU A 70 16.77 10.30 10.19
N PRO A 71 15.87 10.85 9.34
CA PRO A 71 14.69 10.21 8.75
C PRO A 71 15.01 9.29 7.56
N LEU A 72 14.23 8.21 7.43
CA LEU A 72 14.24 7.33 6.25
C LEU A 72 13.16 7.77 5.27
N HIS A 73 13.55 7.97 4.01
CA HIS A 73 12.65 8.43 2.96
C HIS A 73 12.51 7.36 1.88
N TYR A 74 11.28 6.89 1.65
CA TYR A 74 10.96 5.84 0.68
C TYR A 74 9.93 6.30 -0.33
N VAL A 75 10.16 5.95 -1.59
CA VAL A 75 9.18 6.14 -2.67
C VAL A 75 8.95 4.81 -3.38
N ALA A 76 7.70 4.53 -3.73
CA ALA A 76 7.34 3.32 -4.45
C ALA A 76 6.27 3.62 -5.48
N CYS A 77 6.29 2.88 -6.58
CA CYS A 77 5.24 2.87 -7.58
C CYS A 77 4.64 1.46 -7.62
N THR A 78 3.40 1.33 -7.17
CA THR A 78 2.70 0.05 -7.11
C THR A 78 1.28 0.20 -7.63
N ALA A 79 0.75 -0.86 -8.24
CA ALA A 79 -0.69 -0.95 -8.47
C ALA A 79 -1.43 -0.97 -7.13
N CYS A 80 -2.54 -0.23 -7.06
CA CYS A 80 -3.36 -0.10 -5.86
C CYS A 80 -4.74 -0.72 -6.08
N PHE A 81 -5.14 -1.65 -5.23
CA PHE A 81 -6.37 -2.43 -5.41
C PHE A 81 -7.43 -2.06 -4.38
N ARG A 82 -8.61 -1.60 -4.83
CA ARG A 82 -9.72 -1.21 -3.95
C ARG A 82 -11.05 -1.66 -4.54
N ARG A 83 -11.89 -2.34 -3.73
CA ARG A 83 -13.19 -2.88 -4.19
C ARG A 83 -14.31 -1.84 -4.30
N GLU A 84 -14.12 -0.64 -3.74
CA GLU A 84 -15.07 0.49 -3.74
C GLU A 84 -16.57 0.09 -3.62
N LYS A 85 -16.90 -0.86 -2.74
CA LYS A 85 -18.25 -1.45 -2.63
C LYS A 85 -19.37 -0.43 -2.34
N MET A 86 -19.04 0.73 -1.76
CA MET A 86 -20.01 1.80 -1.47
C MET A 86 -20.21 2.84 -2.59
N ALA A 87 -19.50 2.72 -3.72
CA ALA A 87 -19.58 3.69 -4.83
C ALA A 87 -20.42 3.21 -6.02
N ALA A 88 -21.27 2.18 -5.83
CA ALA A 88 -22.17 1.70 -6.87
C ALA A 88 -23.05 2.83 -7.41
N GLY A 89 -22.72 3.34 -8.61
CA GLY A 89 -23.48 4.38 -9.32
C GLY A 89 -22.89 5.80 -9.30
N LYS A 90 -21.76 6.07 -8.63
CA LYS A 90 -21.12 7.40 -8.59
C LYS A 90 -19.76 7.36 -9.29
N ASP A 91 -19.61 8.12 -10.39
CA ASP A 91 -18.42 8.14 -11.27
C ASP A 91 -18.04 6.80 -11.91
N THR A 92 -19.04 6.00 -12.30
CA THR A 92 -18.86 4.66 -12.91
C THR A 92 -18.19 4.66 -14.30
N ARG A 93 -17.95 5.83 -14.91
CA ARG A 93 -17.36 5.95 -16.25
C ARG A 93 -16.06 6.76 -16.19
N GLY A 94 -14.96 6.13 -16.57
CA GLY A 94 -13.61 6.73 -16.61
C GLY A 94 -12.66 6.11 -15.58
N ILE A 95 -11.43 6.63 -15.49
CA ILE A 95 -10.36 6.11 -14.62
C ILE A 95 -10.36 6.70 -13.20
N LYS A 96 -11.31 7.59 -12.89
CA LYS A 96 -11.35 8.30 -11.60
C LYS A 96 -11.66 7.37 -10.43
N ARG A 97 -12.38 6.27 -10.69
CA ARG A 97 -12.76 5.23 -9.74
C ARG A 97 -12.74 3.89 -10.45
N GLY A 98 -11.67 3.13 -10.24
CA GLY A 98 -11.45 1.82 -10.83
C GLY A 98 -10.96 0.84 -9.77
N ALA A 99 -11.18 -0.46 -10.01
CA ALA A 99 -10.76 -1.54 -9.11
C ALA A 99 -9.23 -1.64 -8.92
N SER A 100 -8.49 -1.11 -9.90
CA SER A 100 -7.04 -1.09 -9.99
C SER A 100 -6.60 0.18 -10.70
N VAL A 101 -5.67 0.92 -10.09
CA VAL A 101 -4.96 2.07 -10.70
C VAL A 101 -3.48 1.96 -10.40
#